data_AF-A0A1V9FHE0-F1
#
_entry.id   AF-A0A1V9FHE0-F1
#
_cell.length_a   1.000
_cell.length_b   1.000
_cell.length_c   1.000
_cell.angle_alpha   90.00
_cell.angle_beta   90.00
_cell.angle_gamma   90.00
#
_symmetry.space_group_name_H-M   'P 1'
#
loop_
_entity.id
_entity.type
_entity.pdbx_description
1 polymer ?
#
loop_
_entity_poly.entity_id
_entity_poly.type
_entity_poly.pdbx_seq_one_letter_code
_entity_poly.pdbx_strand_id
1 'polypeptide(L)'
;MKKNLVLCLLFIAITARQAAAQAFVHPGLLHTEADFTRMRTKVNAGAQPWKGSWDLLVANSHSQLGYVARPTDTVRRGGTNQNYPQLYNDIAAAYQCALRWKISGDDAYADKSIAIMNAWSSTLKEITGNADRFLASGIYGYQFANAAEIMRTYSGWAAVDFTRFKNMMLNEFYPLCDNFLLNHNGACITNYWANWDLCNMAAILAIGVLCDRRDLYNRAIDYFKTGAGNGSIMHAVWYLHSATLGQWQESGRDQGHCTLGIGLLASFCEMAWNQGDDMYGYDSNRFMKGAEYVAQYNIGNTVPYTTYTWGNGQNCAQMSQTVISDASRGNLRPVWEMVYNHYANRLGIAVPGMAAYAQLHRPEGGGGNYGTASGGFDQLGFGSLTFTRDPFVANTVANGTYKIYARHSGKALDVLNNGTANGSQVQQWTANTCACQQWTLAFQSSGSYMVTGVGSGKALDINSASTADGAKVQIWTSTGGNNQRFTFIPAGNGYYRITPVHSGKCLDVNGGSTADGALVQQWTYLAAANQQWQLVPVSGARMVTTENGTTTTEQNTLLITPNPAQKQVTVYFKEKATIQVYNANGQLMYSANAQGSRHTIDISRLAPGSYFVKVNQGAGNVVRTIIKE
;
A
#
# COMPACT_ATOMS: atom_id res chain seq x y z
N MET A 1 -13.89 -50.92 -58.12
CA MET A 1 -13.35 -49.54 -58.25
C MET A 1 -13.37 -48.87 -56.89
N LYS A 2 -12.29 -48.16 -56.58
CA LYS A 2 -11.91 -47.61 -55.28
C LYS A 2 -12.79 -46.42 -54.87
N LYS A 3 -13.17 -46.34 -53.59
CA LYS A 3 -13.35 -45.08 -52.87
C LYS A 3 -12.80 -45.26 -51.45
N ASN A 4 -11.55 -44.84 -51.26
CA ASN A 4 -10.92 -44.67 -49.96
C ASN A 4 -11.43 -43.35 -49.37
N LEU A 5 -12.10 -43.43 -48.23
CA LEU A 5 -12.42 -42.28 -47.38
C LEU A 5 -11.26 -42.11 -46.40
N VAL A 6 -10.39 -41.12 -46.64
CA VAL A 6 -9.37 -40.72 -45.66
C VAL A 6 -10.01 -39.69 -44.74
N LEU A 7 -10.22 -40.08 -43.48
CA LEU A 7 -10.66 -39.21 -42.40
C LEU A 7 -9.40 -38.56 -41.78
N CYS A 8 -9.11 -37.31 -42.13
CA CYS A 8 -8.10 -36.51 -41.42
C CYS A 8 -8.67 -36.04 -40.08
N LEU A 9 -8.26 -36.69 -39.00
CA LEU A 9 -8.44 -36.20 -37.63
C LEU A 9 -7.46 -35.04 -37.39
N LEU A 10 -7.99 -33.81 -37.39
CA LEU A 10 -7.28 -32.64 -36.88
C LEU A 10 -7.29 -32.72 -35.35
N PHE A 11 -6.16 -33.12 -34.74
CA PHE A 11 -5.94 -32.96 -33.30
C PHE A 11 -5.71 -31.47 -33.01
N ILE A 12 -6.74 -30.78 -32.51
CA ILE A 12 -6.56 -29.48 -31.85
C ILE A 12 -6.07 -29.77 -30.43
N ALA A 13 -4.76 -29.70 -30.22
CA ALA A 13 -4.19 -29.65 -28.88
C ALA A 13 -4.52 -28.29 -28.26
N ILE A 14 -5.61 -28.21 -27.49
CA ILE A 14 -5.87 -27.08 -26.60
C ILE A 14 -4.91 -27.22 -25.41
N THR A 15 -3.73 -26.62 -25.50
CA THR A 15 -2.94 -26.36 -24.30
C THR A 15 -3.60 -25.23 -23.54
N ALA A 16 -4.45 -25.57 -22.56
CA ALA A 16 -4.85 -24.63 -21.53
C ALA A 16 -3.59 -24.22 -20.75
N ARG A 17 -3.03 -23.04 -21.04
CA ARG A 17 -2.10 -22.40 -20.11
C ARG A 17 -2.92 -22.01 -18.89
N GLN A 18 -2.88 -22.84 -17.84
CA GLN A 18 -3.24 -22.40 -16.50
C GLN A 18 -2.38 -21.16 -16.19
N ALA A 19 -3.02 -20.00 -16.00
CA ALA A 19 -2.34 -18.85 -15.45
C ALA A 19 -1.80 -19.27 -14.07
N ALA A 20 -0.47 -19.32 -13.92
CA ALA A 20 0.14 -19.61 -12.64
C ALA A 20 -0.34 -18.55 -11.62
N ALA A 21 -0.82 -18.98 -10.46
CA ALA A 21 -1.21 -18.08 -9.39
C ALA A 21 -0.03 -17.14 -9.05
N GLN A 22 -0.30 -15.84 -8.90
CA GLN A 22 0.70 -14.83 -8.61
C GLN A 22 1.49 -15.20 -7.33
N ALA A 23 2.81 -15.12 -7.38
CA ALA A 23 3.67 -15.30 -6.21
C ALA A 23 3.45 -14.17 -5.19
N PHE A 24 3.57 -14.47 -3.90
CA PHE A 24 3.48 -13.46 -2.85
C PHE A 24 4.71 -12.54 -2.84
N VAL A 25 4.48 -11.28 -2.47
CA VAL A 25 5.54 -10.30 -2.20
C VAL A 25 6.07 -10.55 -0.80
N HIS A 26 7.41 -10.51 -0.67
CA HIS A 26 8.09 -10.87 0.56
C HIS A 26 9.36 -10.04 0.81
N PRO A 27 9.59 -9.53 2.04
CA PRO A 27 8.58 -9.37 3.08
C PRO A 27 7.41 -8.51 2.58
N GLY A 28 6.17 -8.94 2.85
CA GLY A 28 4.99 -8.27 2.30
C GLY A 28 3.73 -8.39 3.14
N LEU A 29 3.84 -8.67 4.44
CA LEU A 29 2.73 -8.48 5.38
C LEU A 29 2.61 -7.00 5.75
N LEU A 30 2.70 -6.62 7.03
CA LEU A 30 2.53 -5.21 7.43
C LEU A 30 3.66 -4.30 6.93
N HIS A 31 4.83 -4.86 6.66
CA HIS A 31 6.02 -4.10 6.27
C HIS A 31 6.70 -4.72 5.05
N THR A 32 7.16 -3.85 4.15
CA THR A 32 7.99 -4.19 3.00
C THR A 32 9.44 -3.72 3.22
N GLU A 33 10.37 -4.14 2.35
CA GLU A 33 11.76 -3.61 2.39
C GLU A 33 11.83 -2.09 2.18
N ALA A 34 10.90 -1.53 1.40
CA ALA A 34 10.81 -0.08 1.24
C ALA A 34 10.39 0.62 2.55
N ASP A 35 9.57 -0.03 3.38
CA ASP A 35 9.20 0.47 4.69
C ASP A 35 10.40 0.44 5.64
N PHE A 36 11.14 -0.67 5.72
CA PHE A 36 12.35 -0.74 6.55
C PHE A 36 13.42 0.28 6.14
N THR A 37 13.58 0.49 4.83
CA THR A 37 14.46 1.54 4.30
C THR A 37 14.03 2.93 4.75
N ARG A 38 12.73 3.23 4.71
CA ARG A 38 12.18 4.49 5.24
C ARG A 38 12.46 4.63 6.74
N MET A 39 12.14 3.60 7.53
CA MET A 39 12.34 3.59 8.99
C MET A 39 13.80 3.91 9.33
N ARG A 40 14.75 3.16 8.74
CA ARG A 40 16.19 3.35 8.95
C ARG A 40 16.64 4.77 8.58
N THR A 41 16.22 5.25 7.41
CA THR A 41 16.57 6.61 6.94
C THR A 41 16.07 7.68 7.91
N LYS A 42 14.81 7.58 8.35
CA LYS A 42 14.19 8.57 9.24
C LYS A 42 14.79 8.52 10.65
N VAL A 43 15.03 7.32 11.19
CA VAL A 43 15.66 7.14 12.51
C VAL A 43 17.10 7.69 12.50
N ASN A 44 17.91 7.35 11.49
CA ASN A 44 19.29 7.83 11.37
C ASN A 44 19.38 9.35 11.21
N ALA A 45 18.37 9.97 10.57
CA ALA A 45 18.25 11.41 10.45
C ALA A 45 17.68 12.10 11.72
N GLY A 46 17.29 11.34 12.76
CA GLY A 46 16.63 11.89 13.94
C GLY A 46 15.24 12.48 13.67
N ALA A 47 14.60 12.11 12.56
CA ALA A 47 13.34 12.70 12.12
C ALA A 47 12.17 12.26 13.02
N GLN A 48 11.34 13.23 13.43
CA GLN A 48 10.12 12.95 14.20
C GLN A 48 8.92 12.72 13.26
N PRO A 49 7.96 11.85 13.63
CA PRO A 49 7.85 11.10 14.88
C PRO A 49 8.58 9.75 14.89
N TRP A 50 9.22 9.34 13.79
CA TRP A 50 9.92 8.04 13.66
C TRP A 50 10.92 7.81 14.78
N LYS A 51 11.77 8.80 15.06
CA LYS A 51 12.81 8.72 16.09
C LYS A 51 12.20 8.55 17.49
N GLY A 52 11.13 9.27 17.84
CA GLY A 52 10.47 9.11 19.13
C GLY A 52 9.90 7.70 19.35
N SER A 53 9.29 7.11 18.32
CA SER A 53 8.76 5.75 18.40
C SER A 53 9.88 4.69 18.40
N TRP A 54 10.98 4.94 17.70
CA TRP A 54 12.20 4.15 17.83
C TRP A 54 12.77 4.17 19.25
N ASP A 55 12.76 5.33 19.92
CA ASP A 55 13.24 5.43 21.31
C ASP A 55 12.34 4.66 22.28
N LEU A 56 11.03 4.69 22.07
CA LEU A 56 10.09 3.82 22.79
C LEU A 56 10.38 2.33 22.54
N LEU A 57 10.69 1.96 21.30
CA LEU A 57 11.07 0.59 20.95
C LEU A 57 12.35 0.20 21.69
N VAL A 58 13.41 1.00 21.64
CA VAL A 58 14.71 0.70 22.28
C VAL A 58 14.59 0.62 23.80
N ALA A 59 13.73 1.42 24.43
CA ALA A 59 13.51 1.40 25.88
C ALA A 59 12.59 0.27 26.36
N ASN A 60 11.83 -0.38 25.46
CA ASN A 60 10.85 -1.40 25.84
C ASN A 60 11.55 -2.68 26.35
N SER A 61 11.06 -3.25 27.46
CA SER A 61 11.63 -4.47 28.04
C SER A 61 11.51 -5.70 27.13
N HIS A 62 10.52 -5.73 26.23
CA HIS A 62 10.33 -6.80 25.24
C HIS A 62 11.36 -6.73 24.10
N SER A 63 11.99 -5.58 23.87
CA SER A 63 12.97 -5.38 22.80
C SER A 63 14.42 -5.62 23.24
N GLN A 64 14.64 -6.17 24.45
CA GLN A 64 15.97 -6.38 25.02
C GLN A 64 16.52 -7.77 24.72
N LEU A 65 17.84 -7.88 24.48
CA LEU A 65 18.51 -9.17 24.27
C LEU A 65 18.44 -10.10 25.50
N GLY A 66 18.21 -9.53 26.69
CA GLY A 66 17.97 -10.27 27.93
C GLY A 66 16.56 -10.86 28.05
N TYR A 67 15.64 -10.61 27.12
CA TYR A 67 14.30 -11.20 27.16
C TYR A 67 14.35 -12.74 27.08
N VAL A 68 13.55 -13.39 27.94
CA VAL A 68 13.44 -14.85 28.03
C VAL A 68 12.01 -15.26 27.73
N ALA A 69 11.83 -15.99 26.62
CA ALA A 69 10.54 -16.55 26.22
C ALA A 69 10.08 -17.65 27.18
N ARG A 70 8.76 -17.83 27.27
CA ARG A 70 8.11 -18.84 28.12
C ARG A 70 7.07 -19.61 27.29
N PRO A 71 7.52 -20.41 26.29
CA PRO A 71 6.60 -21.19 25.48
C PRO A 71 5.88 -22.24 26.32
N THR A 72 4.63 -22.51 25.96
CA THR A 72 3.81 -23.59 26.54
C THR A 72 3.27 -24.49 25.45
N ASP A 73 3.01 -25.75 25.79
CA ASP A 73 2.44 -26.70 24.84
C ASP A 73 0.95 -26.44 24.57
N THR A 74 0.26 -25.86 25.54
CA THR A 74 -1.15 -25.49 25.46
C THR A 74 -1.35 -24.02 25.82
N VAL A 75 -1.90 -23.24 24.89
CA VAL A 75 -2.34 -21.87 25.16
C VAL A 75 -3.84 -21.85 25.44
N ARG A 76 -4.24 -21.36 26.61
CA ARG A 76 -5.63 -21.26 27.07
C ARG A 76 -6.04 -19.80 27.15
N ARG A 77 -7.09 -19.42 26.42
CA ARG A 77 -7.75 -18.11 26.56
C ARG A 77 -9.22 -18.28 26.93
N GLY A 78 -9.60 -17.63 28.03
CA GLY A 78 -10.93 -17.72 28.63
C GLY A 78 -11.15 -19.00 29.46
N GLY A 79 -12.07 -18.92 30.42
CA GLY A 79 -12.31 -19.97 31.42
C GLY A 79 -11.28 -19.97 32.57
N THR A 80 -11.15 -21.09 33.26
CA THR A 80 -10.16 -21.29 34.33
C THR A 80 -8.77 -21.59 33.75
N ASN A 81 -7.70 -21.25 34.49
CA ASN A 81 -6.31 -21.55 34.13
C ASN A 81 -5.84 -20.94 32.79
N GLN A 82 -6.30 -19.74 32.46
CA GLN A 82 -5.83 -19.01 31.28
C GLN A 82 -4.34 -18.63 31.39
N ASN A 83 -3.57 -18.85 30.33
CA ASN A 83 -2.12 -18.58 30.28
C ASN A 83 -1.68 -17.81 29.01
N TYR A 84 -2.64 -17.40 28.17
CA TYR A 84 -2.38 -16.65 26.94
C TYR A 84 -1.54 -15.36 27.09
N PRO A 85 -1.39 -14.72 28.28
CA PRO A 85 -0.40 -13.66 28.43
C PRO A 85 1.02 -14.05 28.06
N GLN A 86 1.41 -15.30 28.26
CA GLN A 86 2.74 -15.77 27.87
C GLN A 86 2.94 -15.63 26.36
N LEU A 87 1.93 -16.00 25.57
CA LEU A 87 1.98 -15.94 24.11
C LEU A 87 2.11 -14.50 23.58
N TYR A 88 1.26 -13.57 24.01
CA TYR A 88 1.31 -12.21 23.45
C TYR A 88 2.57 -11.44 23.85
N ASN A 89 3.12 -11.69 25.04
CA ASN A 89 4.37 -11.03 25.47
C ASN A 89 5.55 -11.53 24.61
N ASP A 90 5.60 -12.83 24.35
CA ASP A 90 6.66 -13.43 23.53
C ASP A 90 6.55 -13.03 22.06
N ILE A 91 5.33 -12.94 21.50
CA ILE A 91 5.12 -12.42 20.15
C ILE A 91 5.55 -10.95 20.05
N ALA A 92 5.18 -10.13 21.04
CA ALA A 92 5.63 -8.74 21.08
C ALA A 92 7.15 -8.65 21.12
N ALA A 93 7.83 -9.47 21.92
CA ALA A 93 9.29 -9.52 21.98
C ALA A 93 9.92 -9.97 20.65
N ALA A 94 9.36 -11.01 20.01
CA ALA A 94 9.83 -11.49 18.70
C ALA A 94 9.71 -10.40 17.63
N TYR A 95 8.54 -9.74 17.53
CA TYR A 95 8.31 -8.66 16.58
C TYR A 95 9.20 -7.44 16.86
N GLN A 96 9.32 -7.03 18.12
CA GLN A 96 10.15 -5.89 18.51
C GLN A 96 11.63 -6.13 18.20
N CYS A 97 12.15 -7.33 18.49
CA CYS A 97 13.51 -7.70 18.11
C CYS A 97 13.69 -7.75 16.59
N ALA A 98 12.69 -8.22 15.82
CA ALA A 98 12.74 -8.19 14.36
C ALA A 98 12.83 -6.74 13.83
N LEU A 99 12.09 -5.79 14.41
CA LEU A 99 12.19 -4.36 14.08
C LEU A 99 13.56 -3.78 14.46
N ARG A 100 14.08 -4.11 15.65
CA ARG A 100 15.42 -3.70 16.10
C ARG A 100 16.45 -4.10 15.05
N TRP A 101 16.45 -5.36 14.61
CA TRP A 101 17.34 -5.86 13.56
C TRP A 101 17.16 -5.11 12.23
N LYS A 102 15.94 -5.03 11.69
CA LYS A 102 15.70 -4.39 10.37
C LYS A 102 16.16 -2.93 10.33
N ILE A 103 16.15 -2.22 11.45
CA ILE A 103 16.48 -0.80 11.53
C ILE A 103 17.96 -0.59 11.88
N SER A 104 18.50 -1.28 12.89
CA SER A 104 19.89 -1.10 13.32
C SER A 104 20.91 -1.90 12.50
N GLY A 105 20.48 -3.02 11.90
CA GLY A 105 21.39 -3.99 11.27
C GLY A 105 22.16 -4.86 12.27
N ASP A 106 21.74 -4.89 13.54
CA ASP A 106 22.37 -5.72 14.57
C ASP A 106 21.73 -7.11 14.59
N ASP A 107 22.49 -8.10 14.12
CA ASP A 107 22.07 -9.50 13.97
C ASP A 107 21.76 -10.17 15.32
N ALA A 108 22.23 -9.66 16.46
CA ALA A 108 21.86 -10.21 17.77
C ALA A 108 20.35 -10.11 18.02
N TYR A 109 19.69 -9.08 17.49
CA TYR A 109 18.24 -8.93 17.56
C TYR A 109 17.49 -9.87 16.60
N ALA A 110 18.08 -10.19 15.43
CA ALA A 110 17.54 -11.20 14.54
C ALA A 110 17.56 -12.58 15.22
N ASP A 111 18.71 -12.94 15.79
CA ASP A 111 18.89 -14.20 16.50
C ASP A 111 17.94 -14.31 17.70
N LYS A 112 17.74 -13.22 18.46
CA LYS A 112 16.76 -13.19 19.56
C LYS A 112 15.34 -13.40 19.06
N SER A 113 14.93 -12.73 17.98
CA SER A 113 13.59 -12.89 17.40
C SER A 113 13.33 -14.34 16.99
N ILE A 114 14.29 -14.95 16.29
CA ILE A 114 14.20 -16.33 15.83
C ILE A 114 14.26 -17.31 17.00
N ALA A 115 15.06 -17.08 18.03
CA ALA A 115 15.10 -17.93 19.22
C ALA A 115 13.72 -18.01 19.90
N ILE A 116 13.01 -16.89 20.01
CA ILE A 116 11.65 -16.85 20.57
C ILE A 116 10.67 -17.63 19.67
N MET A 117 10.69 -17.36 18.35
CA MET A 117 9.82 -18.06 17.38
C MET A 117 10.08 -19.57 17.34
N ASN A 118 11.35 -19.96 17.37
CA ASN A 118 11.77 -21.35 17.36
C ASN A 118 11.32 -22.07 18.63
N ALA A 119 11.47 -21.43 19.80
CA ALA A 119 11.01 -21.99 21.08
C ALA A 119 9.50 -22.32 21.03
N TRP A 120 8.66 -21.39 20.59
CA TRP A 120 7.23 -21.64 20.42
C TRP A 120 6.92 -22.71 19.39
N SER A 121 7.53 -22.66 18.19
CA SER A 121 7.31 -23.65 17.14
C SER A 121 7.71 -25.09 17.51
N SER A 122 8.61 -25.24 18.49
CA SER A 122 9.00 -26.56 19.02
C SER A 122 8.13 -27.05 20.16
N THR A 123 7.29 -26.20 20.74
CA THR A 123 6.58 -26.48 22.00
C THR A 123 5.07 -26.48 21.84
N LEU A 124 4.48 -25.50 21.15
CA LEU A 124 3.03 -25.35 21.03
C LEU A 124 2.39 -26.53 20.29
N LYS A 125 1.30 -27.05 20.85
CA LYS A 125 0.52 -28.18 20.32
C LYS A 125 -0.99 -27.93 20.29
N GLU A 126 -1.47 -26.90 21.01
CA GLU A 126 -2.91 -26.61 21.07
C GLU A 126 -3.17 -25.16 21.50
N ILE A 127 -4.16 -24.52 20.87
CA ILE A 127 -4.82 -23.31 21.38
C ILE A 127 -6.25 -23.68 21.77
N THR A 128 -6.64 -23.43 23.02
CA THR A 128 -7.90 -23.90 23.58
C THR A 128 -8.51 -22.91 24.59
N GLY A 129 -9.63 -23.29 25.18
CA GLY A 129 -10.40 -22.44 26.11
C GLY A 129 -11.88 -22.35 25.73
N ASN A 130 -12.55 -21.30 26.22
CA ASN A 130 -13.93 -21.00 25.81
C ASN A 130 -13.93 -20.37 24.39
N ALA A 131 -14.95 -19.59 24.02
CA ALA A 131 -14.96 -18.87 22.75
C ALA A 131 -13.70 -18.00 22.53
N ASP A 132 -13.11 -17.43 23.58
CA ASP A 132 -11.97 -16.52 23.48
C ASP A 132 -10.71 -17.18 22.87
N ARG A 133 -10.67 -18.52 22.75
CA ARG A 133 -9.63 -19.22 21.97
C ARG A 133 -9.54 -18.72 20.53
N PHE A 134 -10.67 -18.29 19.93
CA PHE A 134 -10.70 -17.71 18.58
C PHE A 134 -10.09 -16.29 18.55
N LEU A 135 -10.17 -15.54 19.64
CA LEU A 135 -9.43 -14.29 19.77
C LEU A 135 -7.93 -14.55 19.93
N ALA A 136 -7.55 -15.65 20.61
CA ALA A 136 -6.15 -16.05 20.70
C ALA A 136 -5.58 -16.46 19.34
N SER A 137 -6.26 -17.34 18.60
CA SER A 137 -5.81 -17.75 17.27
C SER A 137 -5.79 -16.58 16.28
N GLY A 138 -6.84 -15.76 16.27
CA GLY A 138 -6.94 -14.63 15.35
C GLY A 138 -5.91 -13.53 15.65
N ILE A 139 -5.94 -12.94 16.84
CA ILE A 139 -5.07 -11.80 17.18
C ILE A 139 -3.61 -12.24 17.16
N TYR A 140 -3.27 -13.30 17.87
CA TYR A 140 -1.86 -13.69 18.01
C TYR A 140 -1.34 -14.38 16.74
N GLY A 141 -2.21 -15.02 15.95
CA GLY A 141 -1.82 -15.65 14.70
C GLY A 141 -1.31 -14.66 13.65
N TYR A 142 -2.03 -13.57 13.38
CA TYR A 142 -1.56 -12.58 12.40
C TYR A 142 -0.30 -11.87 12.89
N GLN A 143 -0.19 -11.60 14.20
CA GLN A 143 0.96 -10.95 14.79
C GLN A 143 2.21 -11.82 14.70
N PHE A 144 2.09 -13.12 15.00
CA PHE A 144 3.23 -14.03 14.96
C PHE A 144 3.70 -14.28 13.53
N ALA A 145 2.75 -14.38 12.58
CA ALA A 145 3.06 -14.44 11.16
C ALA A 145 3.82 -13.19 10.68
N ASN A 146 3.44 -12.01 11.16
CA ASN A 146 4.16 -10.77 10.86
C ASN A 146 5.60 -10.79 11.40
N ALA A 147 5.82 -11.22 12.65
CA ALA A 147 7.17 -11.34 13.19
C ALA A 147 8.05 -12.28 12.33
N ALA A 148 7.51 -13.43 11.94
CA ALA A 148 8.19 -14.39 11.08
C ALA A 148 8.45 -13.85 9.67
N GLU A 149 7.49 -13.15 9.08
CA GLU A 149 7.62 -12.58 7.75
C GLU A 149 8.77 -11.56 7.66
N ILE A 150 8.99 -10.75 8.70
CA ILE A 150 10.14 -9.84 8.77
C ILE A 150 11.45 -10.63 8.69
N MET A 151 11.51 -11.75 9.42
CA MET A 151 12.71 -12.58 9.58
C MET A 151 12.96 -13.55 8.42
N ARG A 152 11.99 -13.78 7.52
CA ARG A 152 12.10 -14.77 6.43
C ARG A 152 13.33 -14.59 5.52
N THR A 153 13.87 -13.38 5.47
CA THR A 153 15.03 -12.99 4.62
C THR A 153 16.37 -13.08 5.37
N TYR A 154 16.34 -13.32 6.68
CA TYR A 154 17.55 -13.44 7.47
C TYR A 154 18.20 -14.81 7.28
N SER A 155 19.46 -14.83 6.86
CA SER A 155 20.20 -16.07 6.57
C SER A 155 20.46 -16.94 7.79
N GLY A 156 20.37 -16.40 9.01
CA GLY A 156 20.55 -17.16 10.25
C GLY A 156 19.34 -18.01 10.65
N TRP A 157 18.19 -17.88 9.98
CA TRP A 157 17.06 -18.77 10.26
C TRP A 157 17.21 -20.08 9.48
N ALA A 158 17.51 -21.17 10.20
CA ALA A 158 17.61 -22.48 9.57
C ALA A 158 16.30 -22.85 8.84
N ALA A 159 16.40 -23.30 7.59
CA ALA A 159 15.23 -23.59 6.75
C ALA A 159 14.29 -24.64 7.37
N VAL A 160 14.84 -25.61 8.12
CA VAL A 160 14.08 -26.62 8.86
C VAL A 160 13.27 -26.01 10.02
N ASP A 161 13.85 -25.03 10.72
CA ASP A 161 13.19 -24.32 11.80
C ASP A 161 12.08 -23.41 11.26
N PHE A 162 12.35 -22.69 10.17
CA PHE A 162 11.33 -21.87 9.51
C PHE A 162 10.18 -22.73 9.00
N THR A 163 10.47 -23.91 8.44
CA THR A 163 9.43 -24.87 8.02
C THR A 163 8.60 -25.36 9.21
N ARG A 164 9.23 -25.67 10.35
CA ARG A 164 8.51 -26.03 11.59
C ARG A 164 7.61 -24.89 12.06
N PHE A 165 8.09 -23.65 12.02
CA PHE A 165 7.28 -22.47 12.37
C PHE A 165 6.05 -22.34 11.46
N LYS A 166 6.22 -22.44 10.14
CA LYS A 166 5.09 -22.43 9.19
C LYS A 166 4.07 -23.53 9.49
N ASN A 167 4.55 -24.73 9.83
CA ASN A 167 3.67 -25.84 10.21
C ASN A 167 2.89 -25.55 11.49
N MET A 168 3.50 -24.95 12.52
CA MET A 168 2.77 -24.51 13.72
C MET A 168 1.65 -23.51 13.36
N MET A 169 1.93 -22.55 12.47
CA MET A 169 0.90 -21.59 12.03
C MET A 169 -0.25 -22.27 11.28
N LEU A 170 0.05 -23.23 10.41
CA LEU A 170 -0.95 -23.97 9.63
C LEU A 170 -1.75 -24.99 10.45
N ASN A 171 -1.16 -25.56 11.50
CA ASN A 171 -1.78 -26.63 12.27
C ASN A 171 -2.50 -26.11 13.53
N GLU A 172 -1.92 -25.12 14.22
CA GLU A 172 -2.42 -24.70 15.54
C GLU A 172 -3.24 -23.42 15.49
N PHE A 173 -2.96 -22.51 14.54
CA PHE A 173 -3.66 -21.23 14.42
C PHE A 173 -4.74 -21.23 13.34
N TYR A 174 -4.37 -21.62 12.12
CA TYR A 174 -5.26 -21.55 10.96
C TYR A 174 -6.60 -22.28 11.15
N PRO A 175 -6.66 -23.56 11.62
CA PRO A 175 -7.93 -24.29 11.66
C PRO A 175 -8.96 -23.67 12.61
N LEU A 176 -8.52 -23.07 13.72
CA LEU A 176 -9.41 -22.34 14.62
C LEU A 176 -9.96 -21.08 13.97
N CYS A 177 -9.09 -20.31 13.30
CA CYS A 177 -9.52 -19.09 12.60
C CYS A 177 -10.55 -19.41 11.52
N ASP A 178 -10.27 -20.46 10.76
CA ASP A 178 -11.13 -20.91 9.69
C ASP A 178 -12.49 -21.43 10.20
N ASN A 179 -12.45 -22.26 11.24
CA ASN A 179 -13.64 -22.78 11.88
C ASN A 179 -14.53 -21.66 12.44
N PHE A 180 -13.93 -20.59 12.99
CA PHE A 180 -14.68 -19.43 13.46
C PHE A 180 -15.44 -18.75 12.34
N LEU A 181 -14.80 -18.46 11.20
CA LEU A 181 -15.45 -17.77 10.08
C LEU A 181 -16.54 -18.62 9.40
N LEU A 182 -16.46 -19.95 9.53
CA LEU A 182 -17.47 -20.88 8.99
C LEU A 182 -18.66 -21.08 9.93
N ASN A 183 -18.40 -21.29 11.21
CA ASN A 183 -19.37 -21.83 12.14
C ASN A 183 -19.74 -20.87 13.26
N HIS A 184 -19.00 -19.77 13.44
CA HIS A 184 -19.17 -18.78 14.52
C HIS A 184 -19.40 -19.44 15.87
N ASN A 185 -18.57 -20.45 16.19
CA ASN A 185 -18.67 -21.24 17.42
C ASN A 185 -20.09 -21.80 17.71
N GLY A 186 -20.83 -22.16 16.66
CA GLY A 186 -22.19 -22.69 16.75
C GLY A 186 -23.25 -21.66 17.17
N ALA A 187 -22.94 -20.36 17.11
CA ALA A 187 -23.87 -19.27 17.37
C ALA A 187 -24.45 -18.71 16.07
N CYS A 188 -25.45 -17.84 16.19
CA CYS A 188 -25.92 -17.10 15.02
C CYS A 188 -24.83 -16.20 14.44
N ILE A 189 -24.88 -15.95 13.14
CA ILE A 189 -23.80 -15.29 12.39
C ILE A 189 -23.47 -13.86 12.91
N THR A 190 -24.47 -13.18 13.47
CA THR A 190 -24.33 -11.82 14.04
C THR A 190 -24.02 -11.80 15.54
N ASN A 191 -23.92 -12.96 16.20
CA ASN A 191 -23.70 -13.05 17.65
C ASN A 191 -22.41 -12.37 18.09
N TYR A 192 -21.34 -12.61 17.33
CA TYR A 192 -20.02 -12.09 17.63
C TYR A 192 -19.82 -10.73 16.98
N TRP A 193 -19.18 -9.82 17.72
CA TRP A 193 -18.85 -8.49 17.22
C TRP A 193 -17.78 -8.55 16.12
N ALA A 194 -17.71 -7.51 15.28
CA ALA A 194 -16.82 -7.45 14.11
C ALA A 194 -15.36 -7.83 14.44
N ASN A 195 -14.84 -7.44 15.61
CA ASN A 195 -13.48 -7.76 16.05
C ASN A 195 -13.12 -9.25 16.00
N TRP A 196 -14.09 -10.14 16.21
CA TRP A 196 -13.86 -11.58 16.22
C TRP A 196 -13.56 -12.09 14.82
N ASP A 197 -14.39 -11.74 13.85
CA ASP A 197 -14.19 -12.07 12.45
C ASP A 197 -12.93 -11.39 11.89
N LEU A 198 -12.72 -10.11 12.21
CA LEU A 198 -11.58 -9.33 11.73
C LEU A 198 -10.23 -9.93 12.13
N CYS A 199 -10.06 -10.35 13.39
CA CYS A 199 -8.78 -10.93 13.82
C CYS A 199 -8.54 -12.31 13.20
N ASN A 200 -9.57 -13.15 13.06
CA ASN A 200 -9.44 -14.46 12.42
C ASN A 200 -9.16 -14.32 10.91
N MET A 201 -9.84 -13.39 10.23
CA MET A 201 -9.58 -13.09 8.83
C MET A 201 -8.16 -12.53 8.60
N ALA A 202 -7.69 -11.64 9.48
CA ALA A 202 -6.30 -11.14 9.45
C ALA A 202 -5.29 -12.27 9.63
N ALA A 203 -5.54 -13.23 10.53
CA ALA A 203 -4.68 -14.40 10.72
C ALA A 203 -4.65 -15.29 9.47
N ILE A 204 -5.80 -15.62 8.88
CA ILE A 204 -5.85 -16.45 7.66
C ILE A 204 -5.08 -15.77 6.52
N LEU A 205 -5.27 -14.45 6.32
CA LEU A 205 -4.53 -13.71 5.30
C LEU A 205 -3.01 -13.75 5.57
N ALA A 206 -2.60 -13.48 6.82
CA ALA A 206 -1.20 -13.42 7.19
C ALA A 206 -0.49 -14.78 7.06
N ILE A 207 -1.15 -15.85 7.52
CA ILE A 207 -0.67 -17.24 7.40
C ILE A 207 -0.61 -17.65 5.93
N GLY A 208 -1.59 -17.24 5.12
CA GLY A 208 -1.62 -17.46 3.68
C GLY A 208 -0.39 -16.90 2.97
N VAL A 209 -0.02 -15.65 3.25
CA VAL A 209 1.22 -15.06 2.70
C VAL A 209 2.45 -15.79 3.24
N LEU A 210 2.62 -15.91 4.57
CA LEU A 210 3.80 -16.52 5.20
C LEU A 210 4.08 -17.95 4.67
N CYS A 211 3.02 -18.71 4.42
CA CYS A 211 3.10 -20.10 4.01
C CYS A 211 3.00 -20.32 2.50
N ASP A 212 3.02 -19.26 1.70
CA ASP A 212 2.86 -19.33 0.25
C ASP A 212 1.53 -20.02 -0.17
N ARG A 213 0.48 -19.89 0.64
CA ARG A 213 -0.85 -20.48 0.47
C ARG A 213 -1.87 -19.48 -0.07
N ARG A 214 -1.92 -19.35 -1.40
CA ARG A 214 -2.83 -18.44 -2.11
C ARG A 214 -4.31 -18.73 -1.86
N ASP A 215 -4.66 -19.98 -1.63
CA ASP A 215 -6.03 -20.39 -1.28
C ASP A 215 -6.50 -19.79 0.05
N LEU A 216 -5.63 -19.74 1.06
CA LEU A 216 -5.94 -19.10 2.35
C LEU A 216 -6.06 -17.59 2.22
N TYR A 217 -5.14 -16.97 1.47
CA TYR A 217 -5.20 -15.55 1.17
C TYR A 217 -6.51 -15.16 0.48
N ASN A 218 -6.87 -15.87 -0.60
CA ASN A 218 -8.10 -15.62 -1.35
C ASN A 218 -9.33 -15.80 -0.46
N ARG A 219 -9.35 -16.84 0.37
CA ARG A 219 -10.42 -17.06 1.33
C ARG A 219 -10.65 -15.87 2.26
N ALA A 220 -9.57 -15.27 2.77
CA ALA A 220 -9.67 -14.09 3.62
C ALA A 220 -10.15 -12.84 2.84
N ILE A 221 -9.66 -12.64 1.61
CA ILE A 221 -10.12 -11.57 0.71
C ILE A 221 -11.61 -11.70 0.36
N ASP A 222 -12.07 -12.91 0.07
CA ASP A 222 -13.47 -13.20 -0.25
C ASP A 222 -14.35 -12.96 0.98
N TYR A 223 -13.89 -13.36 2.16
CA TYR A 223 -14.60 -13.08 3.41
C TYR A 223 -14.73 -11.57 3.69
N PHE A 224 -13.67 -10.79 3.46
CA PHE A 224 -13.72 -9.34 3.60
C PHE A 224 -14.81 -8.71 2.72
N LYS A 225 -14.94 -9.17 1.46
CA LYS A 225 -15.86 -8.60 0.48
C LYS A 225 -17.31 -9.07 0.67
N THR A 226 -17.50 -10.36 0.94
CA THR A 226 -18.82 -11.03 0.86
C THR A 226 -19.08 -12.00 2.01
N GLY A 227 -18.26 -12.01 3.06
CA GLY A 227 -18.46 -12.84 4.23
C GLY A 227 -19.77 -12.52 4.95
N ALA A 228 -20.43 -13.55 5.49
CA ALA A 228 -21.73 -13.42 6.14
C ALA A 228 -21.65 -12.83 7.57
N GLY A 229 -20.48 -12.88 8.21
CA GLY A 229 -20.27 -12.39 9.56
C GLY A 229 -19.86 -10.92 9.63
N ASN A 230 -19.79 -10.40 10.85
CA ASN A 230 -19.64 -8.97 11.12
C ASN A 230 -18.27 -8.39 10.71
N GLY A 231 -17.30 -9.23 10.33
CA GLY A 231 -15.99 -8.79 9.84
C GLY A 231 -15.94 -8.44 8.35
N SER A 232 -16.93 -8.83 7.55
CA SER A 232 -16.99 -8.36 6.17
C SER A 232 -17.28 -6.87 6.15
N ILE A 233 -16.72 -6.15 5.18
CA ILE A 233 -16.73 -4.69 5.17
C ILE A 233 -18.15 -4.08 5.15
N MET A 234 -19.08 -4.81 4.55
CA MET A 234 -20.49 -4.42 4.47
C MET A 234 -21.22 -4.56 5.81
N HIS A 235 -20.72 -5.39 6.73
CA HIS A 235 -21.27 -5.56 8.07
C HIS A 235 -20.47 -4.78 9.13
N ALA A 236 -19.15 -4.65 8.98
CA ALA A 236 -18.30 -3.87 9.88
C ALA A 236 -18.62 -2.36 9.82
N VAL A 237 -18.87 -1.84 8.61
CA VAL A 237 -19.36 -0.47 8.38
C VAL A 237 -20.72 -0.59 7.70
N TRP A 238 -21.74 -0.93 8.48
CA TRP A 238 -23.04 -1.36 7.94
C TRP A 238 -23.94 -0.24 7.43
N TYR A 239 -23.75 0.99 7.95
CA TYR A 239 -24.56 2.15 7.60
C TYR A 239 -23.69 3.32 7.16
N LEU A 240 -24.00 3.95 6.02
CA LEU A 240 -23.31 5.15 5.55
C LEU A 240 -24.18 6.37 5.83
N HIS A 241 -23.69 7.27 6.69
CA HIS A 241 -24.36 8.53 7.01
C HIS A 241 -24.10 9.60 5.95
N SER A 242 -22.94 9.56 5.30
CA SER A 242 -22.56 10.50 4.25
C SER A 242 -21.48 9.93 3.33
N ALA A 243 -20.99 10.75 2.40
CA ALA A 243 -19.82 10.43 1.59
C ALA A 243 -18.52 10.27 2.40
N THR A 244 -18.48 10.75 3.65
CA THR A 244 -17.29 10.79 4.50
C THR A 244 -17.44 10.05 5.83
N LEU A 245 -18.67 9.67 6.23
CA LEU A 245 -18.93 9.02 7.52
C LEU A 245 -19.76 7.74 7.36
N GLY A 246 -19.32 6.68 8.02
CA GLY A 246 -19.99 5.39 8.08
C GLY A 246 -19.99 4.85 9.51
N GLN A 247 -21.11 4.33 9.98
CA GLN A 247 -21.24 3.85 11.34
C GLN A 247 -20.54 2.51 11.52
N TRP A 248 -19.60 2.47 12.46
CA TRP A 248 -18.91 1.25 12.85
C TRP A 248 -19.83 0.35 13.68
N GLN A 249 -19.82 -0.95 13.40
CA GLN A 249 -20.73 -1.94 13.98
C GLN A 249 -20.71 -1.95 15.52
N GLU A 250 -19.54 -1.77 16.14
CA GLU A 250 -19.38 -1.81 17.61
C GLU A 250 -19.69 -0.48 18.32
N SER A 251 -20.11 0.57 17.60
CA SER A 251 -20.21 1.94 18.15
C SER A 251 -21.18 2.06 19.33
N GLY A 252 -22.25 1.27 19.36
CA GLY A 252 -23.21 1.24 20.47
C GLY A 252 -22.73 0.41 21.67
N ARG A 253 -21.66 -0.37 21.53
CA ARG A 253 -21.10 -1.22 22.59
C ARG A 253 -20.13 -0.41 23.46
N ASP A 254 -18.96 -0.07 22.90
CA ASP A 254 -17.95 0.77 23.52
C ASP A 254 -16.87 1.18 22.51
N GLN A 255 -16.13 2.24 22.82
CA GLN A 255 -15.14 2.82 21.91
C GLN A 255 -13.78 2.11 21.94
N GLY A 256 -13.47 1.37 23.01
CA GLY A 256 -12.25 0.58 23.09
C GLY A 256 -12.24 -0.52 22.04
N HIS A 257 -13.39 -1.17 21.84
CA HIS A 257 -13.57 -2.18 20.81
C HIS A 257 -13.78 -1.60 19.41
N CYS A 258 -14.34 -0.40 19.28
CA CYS A 258 -14.32 0.31 17.99
C CYS A 258 -12.88 0.53 17.52
N THR A 259 -12.02 1.04 18.41
CA THR A 259 -10.62 1.32 18.11
C THR A 259 -9.83 0.02 17.82
N LEU A 260 -10.10 -1.07 18.54
CA LEU A 260 -9.60 -2.41 18.22
C LEU A 260 -9.95 -2.81 16.77
N GLY A 261 -11.21 -2.62 16.39
CA GLY A 261 -11.71 -2.99 15.07
C GLY A 261 -11.07 -2.22 13.94
N ILE A 262 -10.87 -0.91 14.13
CA ILE A 262 -10.10 -0.09 13.19
C ILE A 262 -8.68 -0.64 13.04
N GLY A 263 -8.00 -0.98 14.13
CA GLY A 263 -6.65 -1.54 14.10
C GLY A 263 -6.56 -2.89 13.37
N LEU A 264 -7.48 -3.81 13.64
CA LEU A 264 -7.52 -5.12 12.99
C LEU A 264 -7.81 -5.01 11.50
N LEU A 265 -8.80 -4.18 11.12
CA LEU A 265 -9.15 -4.01 9.72
C LEU A 265 -8.08 -3.22 8.95
N ALA A 266 -7.44 -2.23 9.57
CA ALA A 266 -6.28 -1.56 8.99
C ALA A 266 -5.14 -2.55 8.75
N SER A 267 -4.85 -3.44 9.71
CA SER A 267 -3.82 -4.46 9.55
C SER A 267 -4.13 -5.39 8.37
N PHE A 268 -5.38 -5.84 8.24
CA PHE A 268 -5.83 -6.64 7.11
C PHE A 268 -5.63 -5.90 5.77
N CYS A 269 -6.10 -4.66 5.68
CA CYS A 269 -6.01 -3.87 4.45
C CYS A 269 -4.56 -3.53 4.07
N GLU A 270 -3.68 -3.25 5.03
CA GLU A 270 -2.26 -2.97 4.76
C GLU A 270 -1.52 -4.21 4.29
N MET A 271 -1.76 -5.38 4.90
CA MET A 271 -1.20 -6.65 4.42
C MET A 271 -1.67 -6.97 2.99
N ALA A 272 -2.96 -6.77 2.68
CA ALA A 272 -3.48 -6.94 1.32
C ALA A 272 -2.88 -5.92 0.34
N TRP A 273 -2.75 -4.65 0.75
CA TRP A 273 -2.15 -3.59 -0.06
C TRP A 273 -0.71 -3.92 -0.46
N ASN A 274 0.07 -4.48 0.46
CA ASN A 274 1.44 -4.89 0.20
C ASN A 274 1.56 -6.11 -0.73
N GLN A 275 0.45 -6.84 -0.95
CA GLN A 275 0.32 -7.87 -1.99
C GLN A 275 -0.26 -7.35 -3.31
N GLY A 276 -0.62 -6.06 -3.35
CA GLY A 276 -1.16 -5.38 -4.53
C GLY A 276 -2.69 -5.35 -4.61
N ASP A 277 -3.40 -5.76 -3.56
CA ASP A 277 -4.87 -5.72 -3.49
C ASP A 277 -5.36 -4.53 -2.65
N ASP A 278 -6.12 -3.63 -3.27
CA ASP A 278 -6.60 -2.41 -2.62
C ASP A 278 -7.90 -2.63 -1.84
N MET A 279 -7.78 -3.16 -0.62
CA MET A 279 -8.93 -3.33 0.29
C MET A 279 -9.29 -2.04 1.03
N TYR A 280 -8.38 -1.07 1.11
CA TYR A 280 -8.68 0.27 1.65
C TYR A 280 -9.67 1.03 0.75
N GLY A 281 -9.47 0.96 -0.57
CA GLY A 281 -10.30 1.59 -1.59
C GLY A 281 -11.67 0.93 -1.83
N TYR A 282 -11.85 -0.30 -1.33
CA TYR A 282 -13.03 -1.11 -1.60
C TYR A 282 -14.34 -0.42 -1.17
N ASP A 283 -15.38 -0.59 -1.99
CA ASP A 283 -16.69 0.05 -1.84
C ASP A 283 -16.62 1.58 -1.63
N SER A 284 -15.86 2.25 -2.51
CA SER A 284 -15.68 3.71 -2.47
C SER A 284 -15.15 4.18 -1.11
N ASN A 285 -14.04 3.57 -0.65
CA ASN A 285 -13.42 3.84 0.64
C ASN A 285 -14.37 3.61 1.83
N ARG A 286 -15.15 2.53 1.86
CA ARG A 286 -16.08 2.26 2.98
C ARG A 286 -15.34 2.18 4.32
N PHE A 287 -14.15 1.57 4.35
CA PHE A 287 -13.36 1.50 5.57
C PHE A 287 -12.94 2.88 6.07
N MET A 288 -12.52 3.79 5.17
CA MET A 288 -12.17 5.17 5.52
C MET A 288 -13.31 5.87 6.26
N LYS A 289 -14.54 5.74 5.75
CA LYS A 289 -15.74 6.35 6.35
C LYS A 289 -16.02 5.80 7.76
N GLY A 290 -15.81 4.51 7.97
CA GLY A 290 -15.91 3.85 9.27
C GLY A 290 -14.85 4.30 10.26
N ALA A 291 -13.59 4.33 9.83
CA ALA A 291 -12.48 4.78 10.66
C ALA A 291 -12.58 6.28 11.00
N GLU A 292 -13.04 7.13 10.07
CA GLU A 292 -13.21 8.57 10.30
C GLU A 292 -14.34 8.80 11.30
N TYR A 293 -15.44 8.06 11.20
CA TYR A 293 -16.53 8.08 12.19
C TYR A 293 -16.05 7.77 13.60
N VAL A 294 -15.31 6.67 13.78
CA VAL A 294 -14.77 6.28 15.09
C VAL A 294 -13.78 7.33 15.59
N ALA A 295 -12.91 7.85 14.72
CA ALA A 295 -11.94 8.88 15.09
C ALA A 295 -12.62 10.17 15.56
N GLN A 296 -13.57 10.69 14.78
CA GLN A 296 -14.34 11.90 15.10
C GLN A 296 -14.99 11.79 16.48
N TYR A 297 -15.65 10.67 16.76
CA TYR A 297 -16.28 10.49 18.05
C TYR A 297 -15.26 10.48 19.19
N ASN A 298 -14.15 9.77 19.03
CA ASN A 298 -13.15 9.59 20.08
C ASN A 298 -12.28 10.83 20.34
N ILE A 299 -12.18 11.78 19.39
CA ILE A 299 -11.55 13.09 19.64
C ILE A 299 -12.50 14.11 20.30
N GLY A 300 -13.71 13.69 20.69
CA GLY A 300 -14.66 14.52 21.42
C GLY A 300 -15.78 15.12 20.57
N ASN A 301 -15.77 14.93 19.25
CA ASN A 301 -16.86 15.42 18.39
C ASN A 301 -18.09 14.52 18.49
N THR A 302 -19.26 15.02 18.07
CA THR A 302 -20.47 14.22 17.92
C THR A 302 -20.51 13.57 16.53
N VAL A 303 -21.15 12.41 16.44
CA VAL A 303 -21.42 11.72 15.18
C VAL A 303 -22.87 11.24 15.16
N PRO A 304 -23.53 11.16 13.99
CA PRO A 304 -24.88 10.62 13.91
C PRO A 304 -24.89 9.14 14.27
N TYR A 305 -26.01 8.63 14.79
CA TYR A 305 -26.15 7.22 15.14
C TYR A 305 -27.51 6.69 14.69
N THR A 306 -27.48 5.61 13.92
CA THR A 306 -28.64 4.82 13.49
C THR A 306 -28.74 3.61 14.40
N THR A 307 -29.93 3.29 14.90
CA THR A 307 -30.18 2.09 15.72
C THR A 307 -29.58 0.86 15.06
N TYR A 308 -28.66 0.19 15.77
CA TYR A 308 -28.07 -1.06 15.32
C TYR A 308 -28.83 -2.23 15.93
N THR A 309 -29.17 -3.23 15.11
CA THR A 309 -29.88 -4.44 15.51
C THR A 309 -29.11 -5.68 15.12
N TRP A 310 -29.06 -6.69 15.99
CA TRP A 310 -28.37 -7.95 15.72
C TRP A 310 -29.09 -9.13 16.38
N GLY A 311 -28.84 -10.34 15.87
CA GLY A 311 -29.19 -11.59 16.55
C GLY A 311 -28.11 -11.99 17.55
N ASN A 312 -28.51 -12.39 18.75
CA ASN A 312 -27.64 -12.81 19.85
C ASN A 312 -27.85 -14.29 20.22
N GLY A 313 -26.77 -14.95 20.64
CA GLY A 313 -26.74 -16.36 21.06
C GLY A 313 -26.97 -17.35 19.92
N GLN A 314 -27.33 -18.58 20.27
CA GLN A 314 -27.60 -19.64 19.29
C GLN A 314 -28.98 -19.51 18.63
N ASN A 315 -29.92 -18.87 19.31
CA ASN A 315 -31.31 -18.74 18.85
C ASN A 315 -31.60 -17.43 18.09
N CYS A 316 -30.57 -16.66 17.74
CA CYS A 316 -30.69 -15.37 17.03
C CYS A 316 -31.62 -14.35 17.72
N ALA A 317 -31.66 -14.33 19.06
CA ALA A 317 -32.55 -13.43 19.79
C ALA A 317 -32.24 -11.97 19.43
N GLN A 318 -33.24 -11.22 18.97
CA GLN A 318 -33.03 -9.86 18.48
C GLN A 318 -32.67 -8.91 19.62
N MET A 319 -31.58 -8.18 19.43
CA MET A 319 -31.06 -7.16 20.33
C MET A 319 -30.90 -5.85 19.56
N SER A 320 -30.88 -4.73 20.29
CA SER A 320 -30.63 -3.42 19.67
C SER A 320 -29.85 -2.47 20.57
N GLN A 321 -29.15 -1.55 19.94
CA GLN A 321 -28.49 -0.40 20.56
C GLN A 321 -28.96 0.84 19.82
N THR A 322 -29.63 1.75 20.52
CA THR A 322 -30.26 2.95 19.96
C THR A 322 -29.39 4.21 20.09
N VAL A 323 -28.30 4.13 20.85
CA VAL A 323 -27.37 5.24 21.09
C VAL A 323 -25.93 4.76 20.93
N ILE A 324 -25.06 5.68 20.52
CA ILE A 324 -23.61 5.48 20.58
C ILE A 324 -23.15 5.44 22.05
N SER A 325 -22.14 4.62 22.36
CA SER A 325 -21.64 4.44 23.72
C SER A 325 -20.43 5.34 24.01
N ASP A 326 -20.47 6.06 25.13
CA ASP A 326 -19.32 6.82 25.66
C ASP A 326 -18.30 5.93 26.41
N ALA A 327 -18.59 4.65 26.60
CA ALA A 327 -17.68 3.75 27.31
C ALA A 327 -16.32 3.68 26.61
N SER A 328 -15.24 3.90 27.37
CA SER A 328 -13.86 3.93 26.86
C SER A 328 -13.58 4.96 25.76
N ARG A 329 -14.38 6.03 25.66
CA ARG A 329 -14.18 7.09 24.66
C ARG A 329 -12.84 7.80 24.87
N GLY A 330 -12.09 7.98 23.79
CA GLY A 330 -10.75 8.57 23.80
C GLY A 330 -9.65 7.63 24.30
N ASN A 331 -9.94 6.32 24.45
CA ASN A 331 -8.94 5.34 24.84
C ASN A 331 -7.81 5.25 23.81
N LEU A 332 -6.57 5.35 24.29
CA LEU A 332 -5.41 5.40 23.42
C LEU A 332 -4.91 4.00 23.03
N ARG A 333 -4.81 3.73 21.73
CA ARG A 333 -4.26 2.49 21.14
C ARG A 333 -3.37 2.81 19.94
N PRO A 334 -2.33 2.00 19.64
CA PRO A 334 -1.42 2.27 18.53
C PRO A 334 -2.01 1.80 17.18
N VAL A 335 -3.07 2.48 16.72
CA VAL A 335 -3.84 2.10 15.51
C VAL A 335 -3.87 3.21 14.47
N TRP A 336 -3.69 4.47 14.87
CA TRP A 336 -4.13 5.61 14.08
C TRP A 336 -3.11 6.00 13.02
N GLU A 337 -1.81 5.82 13.30
CA GLU A 337 -0.76 6.07 12.31
C GLU A 337 -0.96 5.27 11.03
N MET A 338 -1.32 3.99 11.12
CA MET A 338 -1.50 3.14 9.94
C MET A 338 -2.59 3.68 9.01
N VAL A 339 -3.79 3.89 9.55
CA VAL A 339 -4.96 4.31 8.76
C VAL A 339 -4.86 5.77 8.31
N TYR A 340 -4.37 6.67 9.16
CA TYR A 340 -4.15 8.08 8.80
C TYR A 340 -3.14 8.20 7.66
N ASN A 341 -1.98 7.55 7.77
CA ASN A 341 -0.94 7.70 6.75
C ASN A 341 -1.31 7.03 5.43
N HIS A 342 -2.15 5.99 5.45
CA HIS A 342 -2.72 5.46 4.21
C HIS A 342 -3.57 6.52 3.51
N TYR A 343 -4.63 7.03 4.13
CA TYR A 343 -5.53 7.94 3.43
C TYR A 343 -4.93 9.33 3.20
N ALA A 344 -4.36 9.95 4.23
CA ALA A 344 -3.84 11.31 4.12
C ALA A 344 -2.49 11.36 3.39
N ASN A 345 -1.51 10.56 3.81
CA ASN A 345 -0.14 10.73 3.35
C ASN A 345 0.24 9.85 2.14
N ARG A 346 -0.47 8.75 1.90
CA ARG A 346 -0.31 7.92 0.69
C ARG A 346 -1.26 8.36 -0.43
N LEU A 347 -2.51 8.70 -0.11
CA LEU A 347 -3.55 9.02 -1.12
C LEU A 347 -3.95 10.50 -1.21
N GLY A 348 -3.58 11.35 -0.24
CA GLY A 348 -3.99 12.76 -0.25
C GLY A 348 -5.46 12.99 0.07
N ILE A 349 -6.13 12.01 0.70
CA ILE A 349 -7.54 12.09 1.10
C ILE A 349 -7.63 12.73 2.49
N ALA A 350 -8.45 13.77 2.61
CA ALA A 350 -8.68 14.44 3.89
C ALA A 350 -9.45 13.54 4.87
N VAL A 351 -8.83 13.25 6.02
CA VAL A 351 -9.38 12.46 7.13
C VAL A 351 -9.10 13.19 8.45
N PRO A 352 -9.74 14.35 8.70
CA PRO A 352 -9.37 15.25 9.80
C PRO A 352 -9.51 14.63 11.19
N GLY A 353 -10.48 13.74 11.40
CA GLY A 353 -10.66 13.00 12.64
C GLY A 353 -9.50 12.06 12.89
N MET A 354 -9.15 11.24 11.90
CA MET A 354 -7.97 10.36 11.99
C MET A 354 -6.67 11.15 12.18
N ALA A 355 -6.52 12.29 11.50
CA ALA A 355 -5.34 13.15 11.62
C ALA A 355 -5.18 13.69 13.04
N ALA A 356 -6.25 14.24 13.61
CA ALA A 356 -6.26 14.72 14.99
C ALA A 356 -5.99 13.58 15.97
N TYR A 357 -6.59 12.41 15.75
CA TYR A 357 -6.42 11.30 16.67
C TYR A 357 -5.02 10.70 16.61
N ALA A 358 -4.43 10.53 15.43
CA ALA A 358 -3.03 10.16 15.26
C ALA A 358 -2.09 11.17 15.95
N GLN A 359 -2.37 12.47 15.83
CA GLN A 359 -1.56 13.50 16.47
C GLN A 359 -1.59 13.43 18.00
N LEU A 360 -2.74 13.10 18.61
CA LEU A 360 -2.87 12.92 20.06
C LEU A 360 -2.04 11.74 20.60
N HIS A 361 -1.71 10.77 19.76
CA HIS A 361 -1.02 9.53 20.15
C HIS A 361 0.48 9.54 19.88
N ARG A 362 0.98 10.52 19.11
CA ARG A 362 2.38 10.54 18.67
C ARG A 362 3.35 10.85 19.82
N PRO A 363 4.50 10.14 19.89
CA PRO A 363 4.85 8.92 19.14
C PRO A 363 4.14 7.68 19.70
N GLU A 364 3.60 6.82 18.82
CA GLU A 364 3.01 5.54 19.20
C GLU A 364 4.08 4.50 19.61
N GLY A 365 3.87 3.81 20.73
CA GLY A 365 4.64 2.63 21.14
C GLY A 365 3.96 1.32 20.69
N GLY A 366 4.30 0.19 21.29
CA GLY A 366 3.64 -1.09 21.03
C GLY A 366 3.38 -1.92 22.29
N GLY A 367 3.37 -3.25 22.16
CA GLY A 367 3.20 -4.16 23.30
C GLY A 367 4.13 -3.82 24.46
N GLY A 368 3.56 -3.61 25.66
CA GLY A 368 4.27 -3.11 26.85
C GLY A 368 4.23 -1.59 27.07
N ASN A 369 3.71 -0.81 26.11
CA ASN A 369 3.50 0.64 26.27
C ASN A 369 2.04 1.02 26.59
N TYR A 370 1.09 0.10 26.43
CA TYR A 370 -0.35 0.34 26.59
C TYR A 370 -0.98 -0.53 27.70
N GLY A 371 -0.22 -0.77 28.77
CA GLY A 371 -0.62 -1.62 29.89
C GLY A 371 -0.20 -3.08 29.74
N THR A 372 -0.42 -3.85 30.81
CA THR A 372 0.03 -5.25 30.93
C THR A 372 -1.03 -6.27 30.56
N ALA A 373 -2.29 -5.85 30.38
CA ALA A 373 -3.39 -6.71 29.96
C ALA A 373 -3.41 -6.88 28.44
N SER A 374 -4.21 -7.83 27.94
CA SER A 374 -4.28 -8.15 26.51
C SER A 374 -4.57 -6.94 25.61
N GLY A 375 -5.34 -5.96 26.11
CA GLY A 375 -5.66 -4.73 25.38
C GLY A 375 -4.43 -3.97 24.89
N GLY A 376 -3.33 -4.00 25.65
CA GLY A 376 -2.06 -3.38 25.27
C GLY A 376 -1.25 -4.15 24.23
N PHE A 377 -1.73 -5.35 23.85
CA PHE A 377 -1.08 -6.29 22.93
C PHE A 377 -2.01 -6.75 21.81
N ASP A 378 -3.23 -6.20 21.69
CA ASP A 378 -4.15 -6.53 20.59
C ASP A 378 -3.59 -6.06 19.21
N GLN A 379 -2.62 -5.13 19.24
CA GLN A 379 -1.86 -4.61 18.11
C GLN A 379 -0.36 -4.78 18.32
N LEU A 380 0.40 -4.95 17.23
CA LEU A 380 1.87 -4.93 17.25
C LEU A 380 2.43 -3.54 17.60
N GLY A 381 1.73 -2.49 17.17
CA GLY A 381 2.04 -1.09 17.44
C GLY A 381 3.30 -0.57 16.75
N PHE A 382 3.91 0.44 17.39
CA PHE A 382 4.99 1.28 16.87
C PHE A 382 4.60 1.97 15.57
N GLY A 383 3.36 2.45 15.48
CA GLY A 383 2.82 2.99 14.23
C GLY A 383 3.53 4.26 13.76
N SER A 384 4.00 5.09 14.70
CA SER A 384 4.78 6.29 14.36
C SER A 384 6.15 5.96 13.76
N LEU A 385 6.73 4.81 14.11
CA LEU A 385 7.93 4.29 13.47
C LEU A 385 7.58 3.63 12.13
N THR A 386 6.57 2.77 12.13
CA THR A 386 6.38 1.81 11.04
C THR A 386 5.53 2.36 9.89
N PHE A 387 4.50 3.15 10.19
CA PHE A 387 3.53 3.60 9.18
C PHE A 387 3.57 5.10 8.89
N THR A 388 4.24 5.92 9.70
CA THR A 388 4.37 7.34 9.36
C THR A 388 5.07 7.49 8.01
N ARG A 389 4.47 8.35 7.18
CA ARG A 389 4.97 8.79 5.89
C ARG A 389 5.14 10.30 5.93
N ASP A 390 6.04 10.81 5.11
CA ASP A 390 6.08 12.24 4.86
C ASP A 390 4.69 12.72 4.41
N PRO A 391 4.28 13.95 4.77
CA PRO A 391 3.01 14.49 4.34
C PRO A 391 2.81 14.24 2.86
N PHE A 392 1.58 13.93 2.45
CA PHE A 392 1.28 13.91 1.04
C PHE A 392 1.54 15.30 0.50
N VAL A 393 2.71 15.44 -0.12
CA VAL A 393 2.90 16.51 -1.08
C VAL A 393 2.01 16.06 -2.21
N ALA A 394 0.95 16.82 -2.45
CA ALA A 394 0.23 16.78 -3.70
C ALA A 394 1.27 17.11 -4.77
N ASN A 395 2.00 16.07 -5.18
CA ASN A 395 2.72 16.03 -6.43
C ASN A 395 1.62 15.88 -7.46
N THR A 396 0.78 16.92 -7.54
CA THR A 396 -0.12 17.06 -8.63
C THR A 396 0.80 17.11 -9.83
N VAL A 397 0.70 16.08 -10.67
CA VAL A 397 1.18 16.25 -12.02
C VAL A 397 0.44 17.48 -12.52
N ALA A 398 1.18 18.54 -12.88
CA ALA A 398 0.54 19.77 -13.32
C ALA A 398 -0.44 19.45 -14.45
N ASN A 399 -1.56 20.17 -14.51
CA ASN A 399 -2.43 20.05 -15.67
C ASN A 399 -1.66 20.41 -16.92
N GLY A 400 -1.84 19.63 -17.98
CA GLY A 400 -1.12 19.86 -19.22
C GLY A 400 -1.02 18.63 -20.08
N THR A 401 -0.35 18.80 -21.22
CA THR A 401 -0.11 17.71 -22.17
C THR A 401 1.27 17.11 -21.92
N TYR A 402 1.32 15.79 -21.87
CA TYR A 402 2.51 15.01 -21.55
C TYR A 402 2.75 13.93 -22.60
N LYS A 403 4.01 13.57 -22.79
CA LYS A 403 4.39 12.22 -23.20
C LYS A 403 4.72 11.41 -21.96
N ILE A 404 4.24 10.17 -21.92
CA ILE A 404 4.38 9.29 -20.76
C ILE A 404 5.27 8.13 -21.18
N TYR A 405 6.39 7.89 -20.48
CA TYR A 405 7.42 6.94 -20.90
C TYR A 405 7.56 5.80 -19.90
N ALA A 406 7.60 4.56 -20.37
CA ALA A 406 7.86 3.41 -19.50
C ALA A 406 9.34 3.39 -19.07
N ARG A 407 9.60 3.23 -17.76
CA ARG A 407 10.95 3.31 -17.17
C ARG A 407 11.90 2.25 -17.73
N HIS A 408 11.42 1.03 -17.98
CA HIS A 408 12.27 -0.08 -18.43
C HIS A 408 12.69 0.03 -19.91
N SER A 409 11.89 0.68 -20.75
CA SER A 409 12.11 0.70 -22.21
C SER A 409 12.41 2.07 -22.78
N GLY A 410 12.11 3.15 -22.04
CA GLY A 410 12.18 4.52 -22.53
C GLY A 410 11.18 4.84 -23.66
N LYS A 411 10.19 3.97 -23.89
CA LYS A 411 9.18 4.12 -24.96
C LYS A 411 7.91 4.81 -24.46
N ALA A 412 7.25 5.52 -25.36
CA ALA A 412 6.08 6.34 -25.05
C ALA A 412 4.79 5.52 -25.02
N LEU A 413 3.87 5.89 -24.13
CA LEU A 413 2.48 5.44 -24.11
C LEU A 413 1.78 5.93 -25.38
N ASP A 414 1.29 5.00 -26.19
CA ASP A 414 0.92 5.22 -27.59
C ASP A 414 -0.44 4.56 -27.88
N VAL A 415 -1.32 5.27 -28.61
CA VAL A 415 -2.55 4.64 -29.12
C VAL A 415 -2.23 3.88 -30.41
N LEU A 416 -2.45 2.57 -30.38
CA LEU A 416 -2.13 1.65 -31.46
C LEU A 416 -2.68 2.14 -32.81
N ASN A 417 -1.80 2.23 -33.80
CA ASN A 417 -2.09 2.70 -35.16
C ASN A 417 -2.74 4.11 -35.23
N ASN A 418 -2.48 4.99 -34.25
CA ASN A 418 -3.13 6.30 -34.14
C ASN A 418 -4.67 6.20 -34.16
N GLY A 419 -5.21 5.12 -33.56
CA GLY A 419 -6.64 4.88 -33.50
C GLY A 419 -7.41 5.98 -32.77
N THR A 420 -8.61 6.29 -33.26
CA THR A 420 -9.49 7.32 -32.66
C THR A 420 -10.86 6.78 -32.26
N ALA A 421 -11.14 5.51 -32.56
CA ALA A 421 -12.38 4.82 -32.23
C ALA A 421 -12.37 4.29 -30.79
N ASN A 422 -13.55 4.18 -30.19
CA ASN A 422 -13.73 3.51 -28.90
C ASN A 422 -13.15 2.09 -28.97
N GLY A 423 -12.37 1.73 -27.95
CA GLY A 423 -11.71 0.44 -27.86
C GLY A 423 -10.40 0.34 -28.63
N SER A 424 -9.89 1.44 -29.21
CA SER A 424 -8.52 1.48 -29.74
C SER A 424 -7.54 1.22 -28.60
N GLN A 425 -6.67 0.22 -28.77
CA GLN A 425 -5.80 -0.27 -27.70
C GLN A 425 -4.59 0.64 -27.49
N VAL A 426 -4.08 0.69 -26.26
CA VAL A 426 -2.84 1.38 -25.93
C VAL A 426 -1.68 0.39 -25.94
N GLN A 427 -0.55 0.84 -26.47
CA GLN A 427 0.73 0.14 -26.57
C GLN A 427 1.86 1.05 -26.10
N GLN A 428 3.09 0.54 -26.08
CA GLN A 428 4.27 1.39 -26.11
C GLN A 428 4.81 1.49 -27.53
N TRP A 429 5.41 2.63 -27.86
CA TRP A 429 6.10 2.81 -29.13
C TRP A 429 7.26 3.81 -29.00
N THR A 430 8.26 3.68 -29.87
CA THR A 430 9.37 4.62 -29.99
C THR A 430 8.85 6.05 -30.15
N ALA A 431 9.35 6.96 -29.34
CA ALA A 431 8.81 8.31 -29.27
C ALA A 431 8.94 9.06 -30.59
N ASN A 432 7.85 9.65 -31.06
CA ASN A 432 7.76 10.45 -32.28
C ASN A 432 6.84 11.66 -32.05
N THR A 433 6.52 12.43 -33.10
CA THR A 433 5.71 13.66 -32.98
C THR A 433 4.20 13.44 -32.99
N CYS A 434 3.73 12.20 -33.09
CA CYS A 434 2.31 11.86 -33.19
C CYS A 434 1.50 12.38 -32.01
N ALA A 435 0.27 12.84 -32.29
CA ALA A 435 -0.71 13.17 -31.26
C ALA A 435 -1.20 11.93 -30.49
N CYS A 436 -1.06 10.73 -31.06
CA CYS A 436 -1.33 9.44 -30.42
C CYS A 436 -0.42 9.11 -29.23
N GLN A 437 0.69 9.84 -29.06
CA GLN A 437 1.62 9.69 -27.92
C GLN A 437 1.49 10.82 -26.90
N GLN A 438 0.54 11.72 -27.10
CA GLN A 438 0.33 12.90 -26.27
C GLN A 438 -0.95 12.75 -25.47
N TRP A 439 -0.84 13.01 -24.17
CA TRP A 439 -1.88 12.78 -23.20
C TRP A 439 -2.11 14.05 -22.38
N THR A 440 -3.31 14.60 -22.44
CA THR A 440 -3.71 15.71 -21.58
C THR A 440 -4.15 15.16 -20.24
N LEU A 441 -3.48 15.61 -19.19
CA LEU A 441 -3.82 15.33 -17.81
C LEU A 441 -4.62 16.51 -17.27
N ALA A 442 -5.83 16.23 -16.81
CA ALA A 442 -6.69 17.19 -16.13
C ALA A 442 -7.03 16.66 -14.73
N PHE A 443 -6.48 17.32 -13.72
CA PHE A 443 -6.77 17.07 -12.31
C PHE A 443 -8.27 17.06 -12.05
N GLN A 444 -8.70 16.11 -11.25
CA GLN A 444 -10.05 15.92 -10.75
C GLN A 444 -10.01 16.03 -9.22
N SER A 445 -11.09 15.68 -8.53
CA SER A 445 -11.05 15.58 -7.06
C SER A 445 -10.23 14.38 -6.57
N SER A 446 -9.82 14.44 -5.30
CA SER A 446 -9.22 13.31 -4.57
C SER A 446 -7.95 12.73 -5.22
N GLY A 447 -7.07 13.59 -5.75
CA GLY A 447 -5.76 13.16 -6.28
C GLY A 447 -5.81 12.45 -7.64
N SER A 448 -7.00 12.34 -8.25
CA SER A 448 -7.20 11.64 -9.53
C SER A 448 -7.13 12.58 -10.73
N TYR A 449 -6.94 12.00 -11.92
CA TYR A 449 -6.82 12.69 -13.19
C TYR A 449 -7.70 12.02 -14.24
N MET A 450 -8.30 12.84 -15.09
CA MET A 450 -8.71 12.41 -16.42
C MET A 450 -7.49 12.45 -17.32
N VAL A 451 -7.20 11.35 -18.01
CA VAL A 451 -6.08 11.22 -18.96
C VAL A 451 -6.68 11.11 -20.35
N THR A 452 -6.54 12.14 -21.19
CA THR A 452 -7.20 12.22 -22.50
C THR A 452 -6.17 12.16 -23.62
N GLY A 453 -6.33 11.24 -24.57
CA GLY A 453 -5.45 11.17 -25.74
C GLY A 453 -5.68 12.38 -26.65
N VAL A 454 -4.62 13.16 -26.93
CA VAL A 454 -4.72 14.38 -27.75
C VAL A 454 -5.20 14.08 -29.16
N GLY A 455 -4.75 12.97 -29.76
CA GLY A 455 -5.15 12.57 -31.11
C GLY A 455 -6.63 12.19 -31.27
N SER A 456 -7.29 11.73 -30.21
CA SER A 456 -8.65 11.18 -30.28
C SER A 456 -9.70 11.95 -29.48
N GLY A 457 -9.28 12.81 -28.54
CA GLY A 457 -10.16 13.46 -27.56
C GLY A 457 -10.81 12.49 -26.57
N LYS A 458 -10.37 11.23 -26.52
CA LYS A 458 -10.97 10.17 -25.69
C LYS A 458 -10.15 9.89 -24.44
N ALA A 459 -10.83 9.44 -23.39
CA ALA A 459 -10.21 9.10 -22.12
C ALA A 459 -9.44 7.78 -22.23
N LEU A 460 -8.31 7.69 -21.54
CA LEU A 460 -7.68 6.42 -21.20
C LEU A 460 -8.68 5.62 -20.34
N ASP A 461 -8.82 4.33 -20.63
CA ASP A 461 -9.92 3.51 -20.14
C ASP A 461 -9.44 2.09 -19.88
N ILE A 462 -9.85 1.51 -18.75
CA ILE A 462 -9.75 0.07 -18.52
C ILE A 462 -11.02 -0.60 -19.04
N ASN A 463 -10.86 -1.49 -20.01
CA ASN A 463 -11.96 -2.12 -20.71
C ASN A 463 -12.95 -2.79 -19.75
N SER A 464 -14.24 -2.47 -19.94
CA SER A 464 -15.36 -3.00 -19.14
C SER A 464 -15.23 -2.79 -17.63
N ALA A 465 -14.45 -1.79 -17.19
CA ALA A 465 -14.12 -1.59 -15.77
C ALA A 465 -13.61 -2.86 -15.08
N SER A 466 -12.95 -3.75 -15.84
CA SER A 466 -12.43 -5.01 -15.31
C SER A 466 -11.44 -4.72 -14.17
N THR A 467 -11.43 -5.58 -13.16
CA THR A 467 -10.43 -5.60 -12.09
C THR A 467 -9.45 -6.75 -12.24
N ALA A 468 -9.45 -7.46 -13.38
CA ALA A 468 -8.54 -8.56 -13.66
C ALA A 468 -7.18 -8.08 -14.20
N ASP A 469 -6.12 -8.83 -13.89
CA ASP A 469 -4.82 -8.67 -14.54
C ASP A 469 -4.91 -8.98 -16.04
N GLY A 470 -4.17 -8.22 -16.83
CA GLY A 470 -4.19 -8.31 -18.29
C GLY A 470 -5.39 -7.61 -18.93
N ALA A 471 -6.24 -6.93 -18.14
CA ALA A 471 -7.33 -6.17 -18.74
C ALA A 471 -6.76 -5.08 -19.66
N LYS A 472 -7.34 -5.01 -20.85
CA LYS A 472 -6.94 -4.11 -21.92
C LYS A 472 -7.05 -2.65 -21.47
N VAL A 473 -5.98 -1.90 -21.67
CA VAL A 473 -5.97 -0.44 -21.61
C VAL A 473 -6.29 0.07 -23.01
N GLN A 474 -7.28 0.94 -23.10
CA GLN A 474 -7.80 1.46 -24.37
C GLN A 474 -8.15 2.94 -24.26
N ILE A 475 -8.60 3.52 -25.36
CA ILE A 475 -9.29 4.81 -25.34
C ILE A 475 -10.80 4.63 -25.51
N TRP A 476 -11.59 5.42 -24.78
CA TRP A 476 -13.05 5.40 -24.84
C TRP A 476 -13.63 6.79 -24.63
N THR A 477 -14.83 7.04 -25.18
CA THR A 477 -15.59 8.27 -24.89
C THR A 477 -15.71 8.45 -23.38
N SER A 478 -15.42 9.64 -22.88
CA SER A 478 -15.47 9.90 -21.43
C SER A 478 -16.89 9.65 -20.88
N THR A 479 -16.99 8.75 -19.90
CA THR A 479 -18.20 8.48 -19.11
C THR A 479 -18.09 9.06 -17.69
N GLY A 480 -16.88 9.46 -17.28
CA GLY A 480 -16.59 9.90 -15.91
C GLY A 480 -16.46 8.75 -14.91
N GLY A 481 -16.55 7.50 -15.35
CA GLY A 481 -16.40 6.32 -14.50
C GLY A 481 -15.01 6.19 -13.87
N ASN A 482 -14.93 5.48 -12.73
CA ASN A 482 -13.67 5.28 -12.01
C ASN A 482 -12.63 4.46 -12.80
N ASN A 483 -13.05 3.72 -13.83
CA ASN A 483 -12.16 3.03 -14.76
C ASN A 483 -11.50 3.94 -15.82
N GLN A 484 -11.85 5.23 -15.81
CA GLN A 484 -11.27 6.30 -16.64
C GLN A 484 -10.57 7.38 -15.80
N ARG A 485 -10.48 7.17 -14.49
CA ARG A 485 -9.80 8.07 -13.56
C ARG A 485 -8.55 7.40 -13.05
N PHE A 486 -7.45 8.14 -13.02
CA PHE A 486 -6.14 7.59 -12.66
C PHE A 486 -5.46 8.43 -11.58
N THR A 487 -4.78 7.78 -10.64
CA THR A 487 -3.87 8.44 -9.71
C THR A 487 -2.42 8.25 -10.18
N PHE A 488 -1.59 9.27 -9.97
CA PHE A 488 -0.16 9.25 -10.28
C PHE A 488 0.61 9.21 -8.97
N ILE A 489 1.01 8.01 -8.56
CA ILE A 489 1.66 7.75 -7.26
C ILE A 489 3.18 7.73 -7.48
N PRO A 490 3.99 8.56 -6.80
CA PRO A 490 5.44 8.57 -6.98
C PRO A 490 6.07 7.18 -6.72
N ALA A 491 6.91 6.73 -7.64
CA ALA A 491 7.71 5.51 -7.55
C ALA A 491 9.22 5.80 -7.30
N GLY A 492 9.54 7.07 -6.99
CA GLY A 492 10.92 7.56 -6.80
C GLY A 492 11.59 8.02 -8.10
N ASN A 493 12.63 8.85 -7.99
CA ASN A 493 13.49 9.31 -9.10
C ASN A 493 12.74 9.90 -10.32
N GLY A 494 11.62 10.59 -10.08
CA GLY A 494 10.82 11.22 -11.16
C GLY A 494 9.87 10.28 -11.90
N TYR A 495 9.70 9.03 -11.42
CA TYR A 495 8.76 8.07 -11.98
C TYR A 495 7.49 7.95 -11.14
N TYR A 496 6.41 7.50 -11.79
CA TYR A 496 5.09 7.35 -11.22
C TYR A 496 4.52 5.97 -11.54
N ARG A 497 3.82 5.39 -10.57
CA ARG A 497 2.83 4.35 -10.80
C ARG A 497 1.53 5.03 -11.23
N ILE A 498 0.95 4.60 -12.35
CA ILE A 498 -0.33 5.13 -12.86
C ILE A 498 -1.42 4.12 -12.57
N THR A 499 -2.35 4.45 -11.67
CA THR A 499 -3.32 3.51 -11.08
C THR A 499 -4.76 3.91 -11.44
N PRO A 500 -5.54 3.03 -12.10
CA PRO A 500 -6.97 3.24 -12.24
C PRO A 500 -7.66 3.27 -10.87
N VAL A 501 -8.56 4.24 -10.65
CA VAL A 501 -9.22 4.46 -9.35
C VAL A 501 -10.12 3.28 -8.97
N HIS A 502 -10.71 2.55 -9.92
CA HIS A 502 -11.65 1.46 -9.61
C HIS A 502 -10.98 0.14 -9.22
N SER A 503 -9.77 -0.14 -9.70
CA SER A 503 -9.15 -1.47 -9.55
C SER A 503 -7.98 -1.49 -8.58
N GLY A 504 -7.35 -0.34 -8.28
CA GLY A 504 -6.16 -0.30 -7.46
C GLY A 504 -4.95 -1.01 -8.09
N LYS A 505 -4.99 -1.36 -9.39
CA LYS A 505 -3.89 -1.96 -10.17
C LYS A 505 -2.99 -0.87 -10.78
N CYS A 506 -2.20 -1.14 -11.80
CA CYS A 506 -1.43 -0.12 -12.51
C CYS A 506 -1.30 -0.39 -14.01
N LEU A 507 -1.02 0.66 -14.79
CA LEU A 507 -0.58 0.51 -16.17
C LEU A 507 0.74 -0.27 -16.24
N ASP A 508 0.75 -1.30 -17.08
CA ASP A 508 1.82 -2.29 -17.23
C ASP A 508 2.08 -2.53 -18.71
N VAL A 509 3.36 -2.45 -19.13
CA VAL A 509 3.75 -2.93 -20.45
C VAL A 509 3.87 -4.45 -20.39
N ASN A 510 3.05 -5.13 -21.20
CA ASN A 510 2.88 -6.58 -21.12
C ASN A 510 4.21 -7.35 -21.23
N GLY A 511 4.45 -8.21 -20.24
CA GLY A 511 5.65 -9.04 -20.14
C GLY A 511 6.95 -8.25 -19.95
N GLY A 512 6.89 -6.96 -19.61
CA GLY A 512 8.08 -6.10 -19.55
C GLY A 512 8.80 -5.97 -20.88
N SER A 513 8.11 -6.21 -22.00
CA SER A 513 8.70 -6.15 -23.33
C SER A 513 9.28 -4.77 -23.62
N THR A 514 10.42 -4.71 -24.29
CA THR A 514 11.02 -3.47 -24.77
C THR A 514 10.75 -3.23 -26.26
N ALA A 515 9.97 -4.08 -26.92
CA ALA A 515 9.64 -3.94 -28.34
C ALA A 515 8.59 -2.86 -28.61
N ASP A 516 8.66 -2.27 -29.81
CA ASP A 516 7.56 -1.45 -30.34
C ASP A 516 6.31 -2.30 -30.54
N GLY A 517 5.16 -1.73 -30.19
CA GLY A 517 3.87 -2.40 -30.29
C GLY A 517 3.54 -3.33 -29.12
N ALA A 518 4.40 -3.41 -28.10
CA ALA A 518 4.05 -4.13 -26.88
C ALA A 518 2.84 -3.47 -26.22
N LEU A 519 1.80 -4.26 -26.02
CA LEU A 519 0.50 -3.80 -25.53
C LEU A 519 0.60 -3.36 -24.07
N VAL A 520 -0.15 -2.32 -23.74
CA VAL A 520 -0.32 -1.87 -22.35
C VAL A 520 -1.61 -2.48 -21.81
N GLN A 521 -1.51 -3.00 -20.60
CA GLN A 521 -2.59 -3.63 -19.85
C GLN A 521 -2.63 -3.03 -18.44
N GLN A 522 -3.67 -3.32 -17.68
CA GLN A 522 -3.57 -3.19 -16.23
C GLN A 522 -2.98 -4.47 -15.65
N TRP A 523 -2.14 -4.34 -14.63
CA TRP A 523 -1.62 -5.46 -13.87
C TRP A 523 -1.46 -5.08 -12.40
N THR A 524 -1.44 -6.07 -11.51
CA THR A 524 -1.08 -5.90 -10.10
C THR A 524 0.27 -5.21 -9.99
N TYR A 525 0.38 -4.20 -9.12
CA TYR A 525 1.64 -3.48 -8.98
C TYR A 525 2.68 -4.33 -8.23
N LEU A 526 3.78 -4.66 -8.92
CA LEU A 526 4.89 -5.47 -8.43
C LEU A 526 6.17 -4.64 -8.19
N ALA A 527 6.05 -3.31 -8.23
CA ALA A 527 7.19 -2.39 -8.26
C ALA A 527 8.19 -2.64 -9.40
N ALA A 528 7.77 -3.36 -10.45
CA ALA A 528 8.59 -3.64 -11.61
C ALA A 528 8.76 -2.39 -12.48
N ALA A 529 9.91 -2.26 -13.15
CA ALA A 529 10.22 -1.07 -13.95
C ALA A 529 9.25 -0.86 -15.13
N ASN A 530 8.62 -1.91 -15.65
CA ASN A 530 7.61 -1.83 -16.71
C ASN A 530 6.24 -1.30 -16.24
N GLN A 531 6.10 -1.00 -14.95
CA GLN A 531 4.92 -0.41 -14.31
C GLN A 531 5.17 1.01 -13.80
N GLN A 532 6.35 1.55 -14.10
CA GLN A 532 6.79 2.86 -13.64
C GLN A 532 6.95 3.77 -14.86
N TRP A 533 6.38 4.96 -14.77
CA TRP A 533 6.19 5.84 -15.90
C TRP A 533 6.75 7.23 -15.61
N GLN A 534 7.51 7.79 -16.56
CA GLN A 534 7.99 9.16 -16.51
C GLN A 534 7.06 10.07 -17.29
N LEU A 535 6.77 11.25 -16.75
CA LEU A 535 5.95 12.25 -17.42
C LEU A 535 6.84 13.38 -17.93
N VAL A 536 6.78 13.64 -19.23
CA VAL A 536 7.54 14.71 -19.89
C VAL A 536 6.55 15.71 -20.52
N PRO A 537 6.50 16.97 -20.05
CA PRO A 537 5.61 17.97 -20.60
C PRO A 537 5.87 18.23 -22.09
N VAL A 538 4.80 18.27 -22.88
CA VAL A 538 4.79 18.80 -24.25
C VAL A 538 4.54 20.30 -24.10
N SER A 539 5.62 21.09 -24.05
CA SER A 539 5.67 22.56 -23.84
C SER A 539 4.31 23.28 -23.69
N GLY A 540 3.90 23.56 -22.43
CA GLY A 540 2.66 24.30 -22.16
C GLY A 540 2.10 24.29 -20.72
N ALA A 541 2.77 23.75 -19.69
CA ALA A 541 2.24 23.76 -18.32
C ALA A 541 2.45 25.12 -17.63
N ARG A 542 1.39 25.92 -17.58
CA ARG A 542 1.28 27.15 -16.78
C ARG A 542 0.98 26.77 -15.33
N MET A 543 1.91 27.00 -14.42
CA MET A 543 1.66 26.87 -12.98
C MET A 543 0.62 27.91 -12.56
N VAL A 544 -0.50 27.47 -12.00
CA VAL A 544 -1.39 28.30 -11.19
C VAL A 544 -1.29 27.75 -9.78
N THR A 545 -0.56 28.45 -8.91
CA THR A 545 -0.63 28.29 -7.47
C THR A 545 -1.47 29.44 -6.93
N THR A 546 -2.64 29.12 -6.39
CA THR A 546 -3.44 30.08 -5.62
C THR A 546 -2.89 30.15 -4.20
N GLU A 547 -2.28 31.27 -3.84
CA GLU A 547 -2.34 31.80 -2.47
C GLU A 547 -2.10 33.32 -2.50
N ASN A 548 -3.05 34.05 -1.91
CA ASN A 548 -3.06 35.49 -1.55
C ASN A 548 -2.51 36.52 -2.55
N GLY A 549 -3.44 37.08 -3.33
CA GLY A 549 -3.50 38.49 -3.77
C GLY A 549 -2.20 39.29 -3.84
N THR A 550 -1.38 39.06 -4.85
CA THR A 550 -0.66 40.10 -5.62
C THR A 550 -0.01 39.45 -6.83
N THR A 551 -0.34 39.92 -8.03
CA THR A 551 0.24 39.47 -9.30
C THR A 551 1.66 40.00 -9.47
N THR A 552 2.65 39.13 -9.32
CA THR A 552 3.96 39.28 -9.97
C THR A 552 4.24 38.03 -10.81
N THR A 553 4.12 38.16 -12.12
CA THR A 553 4.50 37.14 -13.11
C THR A 553 6.02 36.97 -13.14
N GLU A 554 6.55 35.87 -12.61
CA GLU A 554 7.88 35.38 -12.99
C GLU A 554 7.77 34.15 -13.91
N GLN A 555 7.97 34.38 -15.20
CA GLN A 555 8.21 33.35 -16.21
C GLN A 555 9.68 32.91 -16.16
N ASN A 556 10.00 31.79 -15.51
CA ASN A 556 11.37 31.25 -15.55
C ASN A 556 11.50 29.72 -15.49
N THR A 557 10.75 29.00 -16.33
CA THR A 557 10.96 27.55 -16.51
C THR A 557 11.98 27.26 -17.61
N LEU A 558 13.26 27.18 -17.23
CA LEU A 558 14.35 26.64 -18.04
C LEU A 558 14.11 25.14 -18.32
N LEU A 559 14.05 24.75 -19.61
CA LEU A 559 13.86 23.37 -20.07
C LEU A 559 15.19 22.73 -20.49
N ILE A 560 15.43 21.49 -20.07
CA ILE A 560 16.62 20.70 -20.42
C ILE A 560 16.19 19.31 -20.89
N THR A 561 16.53 18.91 -22.12
CA THR A 561 16.08 17.64 -22.73
C THR A 561 17.10 17.06 -23.74
N PRO A 562 17.25 15.73 -23.84
CA PRO A 562 16.65 14.70 -22.98
C PRO A 562 17.22 14.71 -21.55
N ASN A 563 16.48 14.18 -20.58
CA ASN A 563 16.95 13.99 -19.20
C ASN A 563 16.15 12.84 -18.53
N PRO A 564 16.72 11.64 -18.33
CA PRO A 564 18.14 11.31 -18.52
C PRO A 564 18.65 11.43 -19.96
N ALA A 565 19.95 11.63 -20.12
CA ALA A 565 20.61 11.82 -21.41
C ALA A 565 21.79 10.86 -21.58
N GLN A 566 21.95 10.29 -22.78
CA GLN A 566 23.03 9.34 -23.07
C GLN A 566 24.24 10.01 -23.74
N LYS A 567 24.01 10.89 -24.73
CA LYS A 567 25.08 11.50 -25.54
C LYS A 567 25.07 13.02 -25.53
N GLN A 568 23.89 13.62 -25.48
CA GLN A 568 23.75 15.07 -25.54
C GLN A 568 22.54 15.52 -24.74
N VAL A 569 22.57 16.77 -24.30
CA VAL A 569 21.47 17.45 -23.64
C VAL A 569 21.29 18.84 -24.21
N THR A 570 20.06 19.26 -24.47
CA THR A 570 19.72 20.59 -25.01
C THR A 570 19.10 21.45 -23.93
N VAL A 571 19.71 22.60 -23.69
CA VAL A 571 19.24 23.64 -22.77
C VAL A 571 18.49 24.69 -23.56
N TYR A 572 17.26 25.00 -23.19
CA TYR A 572 16.45 26.05 -23.81
C TYR A 572 16.42 27.30 -22.92
N PHE A 573 16.67 28.46 -23.51
CA PHE A 573 16.74 29.77 -22.84
C PHE A 573 16.12 30.86 -23.72
N LYS A 574 16.05 32.11 -23.24
CA LYS A 574 15.31 33.19 -23.93
C LYS A 574 16.06 33.74 -25.15
N GLU A 575 17.24 34.32 -24.92
CA GLU A 575 17.97 35.08 -25.96
C GLU A 575 19.48 34.92 -25.86
N LYS A 576 20.02 35.00 -24.64
CA LYS A 576 21.43 34.70 -24.35
C LYS A 576 21.56 34.06 -22.98
N ALA A 577 22.54 33.18 -22.85
CA ALA A 577 22.83 32.53 -21.58
C ALA A 577 24.30 32.12 -21.45
N THR A 578 24.84 32.22 -20.25
CA THR A 578 26.05 31.49 -19.85
C THR A 578 25.62 30.17 -19.23
N ILE A 579 26.05 29.06 -19.82
CA ILE A 579 25.71 27.70 -19.41
C ILE A 579 26.95 27.06 -18.80
N GLN A 580 26.79 26.41 -17.65
CA GLN A 580 27.85 25.72 -16.92
C GLN A 580 27.31 24.37 -16.44
N VAL A 581 28.09 23.30 -16.55
CA VAL A 581 27.74 21.96 -16.02
C VAL A 581 28.72 21.58 -14.94
N TYR A 582 28.23 21.18 -13.78
CA TYR A 582 29.03 20.74 -12.64
C TYR A 582 28.76 19.28 -12.31
N ASN A 583 29.76 18.53 -11.84
CA ASN A 583 29.52 17.22 -11.23
C ASN A 583 29.01 17.34 -9.79
N ALA A 584 28.68 16.22 -9.15
CA ALA A 584 28.17 16.17 -7.78
C ALA A 584 29.12 16.77 -6.71
N ASN A 585 30.43 16.81 -7.00
CA ASN A 585 31.45 17.39 -6.13
C ASN A 585 31.68 18.89 -6.41
N GLY A 586 30.88 19.52 -7.27
CA GLY A 586 30.99 20.94 -7.62
C GLY A 586 32.10 21.26 -8.63
N GLN A 587 32.71 20.27 -9.29
CA GLN A 587 33.72 20.52 -10.32
C GLN A 587 33.06 20.89 -11.66
N LEU A 588 33.55 21.94 -12.31
CA LEU A 588 33.05 22.41 -13.61
C LEU A 588 33.49 21.46 -14.73
N MET A 589 32.52 20.87 -15.41
CA MET A 589 32.70 19.89 -16.50
C MET A 589 32.53 20.52 -17.88
N TYR A 590 31.73 21.58 -18.00
CA TYR A 590 31.43 22.25 -19.27
C TYR A 590 31.06 23.71 -19.03
N SER A 591 31.44 24.62 -19.94
CA SER A 591 30.95 25.99 -19.94
C SER A 591 30.85 26.56 -21.37
N ALA A 592 29.79 27.33 -21.64
CA ALA A 592 29.62 28.04 -22.90
C ALA A 592 28.80 29.32 -22.71
N ASN A 593 29.08 30.33 -23.54
CA ASN A 593 28.17 31.45 -23.76
C ASN A 593 27.38 31.17 -25.03
N ALA A 594 26.05 31.15 -24.92
CA ALA A 594 25.16 30.79 -26.02
C ALA A 594 24.21 31.96 -26.33
N GLN A 595 23.92 32.14 -27.62
CA GLN A 595 22.94 33.09 -28.15
C GLN A 595 21.80 32.34 -28.83
N GLY A 596 20.62 32.95 -28.94
CA GLY A 596 19.39 32.34 -29.45
C GLY A 596 18.53 31.73 -28.34
N SER A 597 17.75 30.70 -28.68
CA SER A 597 16.76 30.11 -27.76
C SER A 597 17.11 28.70 -27.25
N ARG A 598 18.25 28.14 -27.68
CA ARG A 598 18.72 26.82 -27.24
C ARG A 598 20.22 26.61 -27.44
N HIS A 599 20.79 25.67 -26.70
CA HIS A 599 22.18 25.23 -26.82
C HIS A 599 22.31 23.75 -26.47
N THR A 600 22.98 22.98 -27.32
CA THR A 600 23.18 21.54 -27.11
C THR A 600 24.58 21.28 -26.56
N ILE A 601 24.64 20.51 -25.47
CA ILE A 601 25.84 20.09 -24.76
C ILE A 601 26.07 18.62 -25.09
N ASP A 602 27.25 18.29 -25.62
CA ASP A 602 27.71 16.91 -25.72
C ASP A 602 28.19 16.45 -24.33
N ILE A 603 27.56 15.38 -23.82
CA ILE A 603 27.85 14.76 -22.53
C ILE A 603 28.36 13.32 -22.69
N SER A 604 28.67 12.89 -23.91
CA SER A 604 29.11 11.52 -24.21
C SER A 604 30.36 11.10 -23.43
N ARG A 605 31.21 12.07 -23.06
CA ARG A 605 32.45 11.85 -22.29
C ARG A 605 32.28 11.96 -20.78
N LEU A 606 31.08 12.30 -20.29
CA LEU A 606 30.78 12.35 -18.86
C LEU A 606 30.52 10.93 -18.35
N ALA A 607 31.01 10.61 -17.15
CA ALA A 607 30.69 9.35 -16.49
C ALA A 607 29.19 9.29 -16.12
N PRO A 608 28.56 8.11 -16.09
CA PRO A 608 27.19 7.97 -15.58
C PRO A 608 27.03 8.59 -14.19
N GLY A 609 25.96 9.34 -13.97
CA GLY A 609 25.73 10.05 -12.71
C GLY A 609 24.97 11.37 -12.86
N SER A 610 24.79 12.06 -11.73
CA SER A 610 24.08 13.34 -11.66
C SER A 610 25.02 14.52 -11.88
N TYR A 611 24.59 15.46 -12.71
CA TYR A 611 25.27 16.73 -12.98
C TYR A 611 24.32 17.91 -12.81
N PHE A 612 24.84 19.07 -12.47
CA PHE A 612 24.08 20.31 -12.30
C PHE A 612 24.38 21.28 -13.43
N VAL A 613 23.36 21.60 -14.22
CA VAL A 613 23.43 22.63 -15.26
C VAL A 613 22.99 23.96 -14.65
N LYS A 614 23.92 24.89 -14.52
CA LYS A 614 23.69 26.29 -14.14
C LYS A 614 23.57 27.13 -15.40
N VAL A 615 22.52 27.92 -15.50
CA VAL A 615 22.25 28.83 -16.62
C VAL A 615 22.07 30.24 -16.06
N ASN A 616 22.91 31.17 -16.50
CA ASN A 616 22.85 32.58 -16.14
C ASN A 616 22.36 33.39 -17.35
N GLN A 617 21.31 34.18 -17.15
CA GLN A 617 20.69 35.00 -18.20
C GLN A 617 20.72 36.51 -17.86
N GLY A 618 21.71 36.96 -17.09
CA GLY A 618 21.88 38.37 -16.68
C GLY A 618 20.95 38.83 -15.55
N ALA A 619 19.72 38.30 -15.46
CA ALA A 619 18.74 38.63 -14.41
C ALA A 619 18.65 37.59 -13.27
N GLY A 620 19.50 36.55 -13.28
CA GLY A 620 19.48 35.50 -12.26
C GLY A 620 20.18 34.21 -12.72
N ASN A 621 20.47 33.32 -11.76
CA ASN A 621 21.02 31.99 -11.99
C ASN A 621 19.92 30.94 -11.81
N VAL A 622 19.74 30.05 -12.79
CA VAL A 622 18.85 28.89 -12.68
C VAL A 622 19.68 27.62 -12.71
N VAL A 623 19.47 26.72 -11.76
CA VAL A 623 20.16 25.42 -11.68
C VAL A 623 19.16 24.29 -11.95
N ARG A 624 19.57 23.29 -12.74
CA ARG A 624 18.79 22.09 -13.05
C ARG A 624 19.68 20.85 -13.02
N THR A 625 19.16 19.74 -12.53
CA THR A 625 19.88 18.46 -12.53
C THR A 625 19.69 17.75 -13.86
N ILE A 626 20.77 17.21 -14.42
CA ILE A 626 20.74 16.24 -15.52
C ILE A 626 21.30 14.91 -15.04
N ILE A 627 20.74 13.80 -15.53
CA ILE A 627 21.21 12.45 -15.28
C ILE A 627 21.89 11.95 -16.55
N LYS A 628 23.18 11.61 -16.47
CA LYS A 628 23.90 10.87 -17.50
C LYS A 628 23.73 9.37 -17.23
N GLU A 629 23.19 8.66 -18.20
CA GLU A 629 23.13 7.18 -18.19
C GLU A 629 24.41 6.53 -18.70
#